data_AF-Q53FF7-F1
#
_entry.id   AF-Q53FF7-F1
#
_cell.length_a   1.000
_cell.length_b   1.000
_cell.length_c   1.000
_cell.angle_alpha   90.00
_cell.angle_beta   90.00
_cell.angle_gamma   90.00
#
_symmetry.space_group_name_H-M   'P 1'
#
loop_
_entity.id
_entity.type
_entity.pdbx_description
1 polymer ?
#
loop_
_entity_poly.entity_id
_entity_poly.type
_entity_poly.pdbx_seq_one_letter_code
_entity_poly.pdbx_strand_id
1 'polypeptide(L)'
;MPKRSCPFADVAPLQLKVRVSQRELSRGVCAERYSQEVFEKTKRLLFLGAQAYLDHVWDEGCAVVHLPESPKPGPTGAPRAARGQMLIGPDGRLIRGLGQASEADPSGVASIACSSCVRAVDGKAVCGQCERALCGQCVRTCWGCGSVACTLCGLVDCSDMYEKVLCTSCAMFET
;
A
#
# COMPACT_ATOMS: atom_id res chain seq x y z
N MET A 1 -54.20 -16.53 50.19
CA MET A 1 -53.53 -15.20 50.16
C MET A 1 -53.26 -14.82 48.71
N PRO A 2 -53.64 -13.63 48.23
CA PRO A 2 -53.31 -13.19 46.88
C PRO A 2 -51.79 -13.03 46.75
N LYS A 3 -51.19 -13.58 45.67
CA LYS A 3 -49.78 -13.34 45.38
C LYS A 3 -49.59 -11.86 45.05
N ARG A 4 -48.58 -11.22 45.65
CA ARG A 4 -48.23 -9.83 45.36
C ARG A 4 -47.83 -9.70 43.88
N SER A 5 -48.24 -8.62 43.23
CA SER A 5 -47.87 -8.33 41.85
C SER A 5 -46.35 -8.19 41.73
N CYS A 6 -45.77 -8.69 40.63
CA CYS A 6 -44.34 -8.64 40.37
C CYS A 6 -43.91 -7.18 40.12
N PRO A 7 -43.01 -6.59 40.93
CA PRO A 7 -42.62 -5.18 40.80
C PRO A 7 -41.75 -4.89 39.57
N PHE A 8 -41.33 -5.93 38.83
CA PHE A 8 -40.42 -5.81 37.68
C PHE A 8 -41.09 -6.09 36.34
N ALA A 9 -42.42 -6.26 36.30
CA ALA A 9 -43.11 -6.80 35.12
C ALA A 9 -43.05 -5.87 33.89
N ASP A 10 -43.20 -4.54 34.08
CA ASP A 10 -43.42 -3.63 32.93
C ASP A 10 -42.46 -2.41 32.85
N VAL A 11 -41.60 -2.18 33.85
CA VAL A 11 -40.77 -0.95 33.93
C VAL A 11 -39.31 -1.20 34.30
N ALA A 12 -38.89 -2.46 34.48
CA ALA A 12 -37.49 -2.75 34.73
C ALA A 12 -36.71 -2.57 33.41
N PRO A 13 -35.70 -1.68 33.35
CA PRO A 13 -34.86 -1.57 32.16
C PRO A 13 -34.26 -2.95 31.91
N LEU A 14 -34.43 -3.46 30.69
CA LEU A 14 -33.81 -4.71 30.26
C LEU A 14 -32.32 -4.59 30.54
N GLN A 15 -31.80 -5.37 31.48
CA GLN A 15 -30.37 -5.44 31.75
C GLN A 15 -29.70 -6.13 30.55
N LEU A 16 -29.44 -5.35 29.50
CA LEU A 16 -28.82 -5.83 28.29
C LEU A 16 -27.33 -6.01 28.55
N LYS A 17 -26.87 -7.26 28.53
CA LYS A 17 -25.45 -7.57 28.61
C LYS A 17 -24.82 -7.22 27.27
N VAL A 18 -24.20 -6.04 27.18
CA VAL A 18 -23.43 -5.64 26.00
C VAL A 18 -22.07 -6.34 26.05
N ARG A 19 -21.79 -7.14 25.03
CA ARG A 19 -20.46 -7.72 24.84
C ARG A 19 -19.56 -6.64 24.24
N VAL A 20 -18.58 -6.19 25.01
CA VAL A 20 -17.54 -5.29 24.51
C VAL A 20 -16.34 -6.11 24.06
N SER A 21 -15.94 -5.97 22.79
CA SER A 21 -14.78 -6.66 22.25
C SER A 21 -13.47 -5.90 22.51
N GLN A 22 -12.34 -6.62 22.49
CA GLN A 22 -11.02 -5.98 22.57
C GLN A 22 -10.83 -4.93 21.46
N ARG A 23 -11.42 -5.16 20.28
CA ARG A 23 -11.40 -4.21 19.16
C ARG A 23 -12.09 -2.90 19.53
N GLU A 24 -13.27 -2.96 20.15
CA GLU A 24 -13.99 -1.77 20.61
C GLU A 24 -13.23 -1.04 21.71
N LEU A 25 -12.61 -1.75 22.66
CA LEU A 25 -11.74 -1.13 23.66
C LEU A 25 -10.55 -0.43 23.03
N SER A 26 -9.92 -1.11 22.06
CA SER A 26 -8.72 -0.61 21.37
C SER A 26 -8.97 0.55 20.44
N ARG A 27 -10.21 0.74 19.97
CA ARG A 27 -10.61 1.83 19.07
C ARG A 27 -11.48 2.91 19.74
N GLY A 28 -11.98 2.63 20.95
CA GLY A 28 -12.76 3.55 21.75
C GLY A 28 -11.91 4.20 22.84
N VAL A 29 -12.29 3.97 24.10
CA VAL A 29 -11.74 4.67 25.28
C VAL A 29 -10.21 4.57 25.40
N CYS A 30 -9.60 3.47 24.97
CA CYS A 30 -8.15 3.27 25.07
C CYS A 30 -7.40 3.51 23.74
N ALA A 31 -8.06 4.05 22.72
CA ALA A 31 -7.46 4.19 21.39
C ALA A 31 -6.19 5.02 21.39
N GLU A 32 -6.21 6.17 22.06
CA GLU A 32 -5.08 7.07 22.11
C GLU A 32 -3.87 6.42 22.80
N ARG A 33 -4.08 5.85 23.99
CA ARG A 33 -3.02 5.14 24.73
C ARG A 33 -2.40 4.01 23.91
N TYR A 34 -3.22 3.13 23.33
CA TYR A 34 -2.69 2.01 22.54
C TYR A 34 -2.03 2.47 21.24
N SER A 35 -2.52 3.53 20.61
CA SER A 35 -1.86 4.09 19.41
C SER A 35 -0.46 4.61 19.74
N GLN A 36 -0.30 5.28 20.89
CA GLN A 36 1.00 5.76 21.36
C GLN A 36 1.94 4.59 21.70
N GLU A 37 1.44 3.57 22.41
CA GLU A 37 2.24 2.37 22.72
C GLU A 37 2.73 1.66 21.45
N VAL A 38 1.86 1.50 20.44
CA VAL A 38 2.21 0.90 19.15
C VAL A 38 3.23 1.76 18.41
N PHE A 39 3.04 3.08 18.40
CA PHE A 39 3.95 4.01 17.75
C PHE A 39 5.35 3.93 18.37
N GLU A 40 5.46 4.05 19.70
CA GLU A 40 6.75 4.02 20.40
C GLU A 40 7.45 2.66 20.25
N LYS A 41 6.71 1.56 20.31
CA LYS A 41 7.27 0.22 20.06
C LYS A 41 7.81 0.10 18.64
N THR A 42 7.04 0.54 17.65
CA THR A 42 7.44 0.50 16.24
C THR A 42 8.69 1.36 16.00
N LYS A 43 8.69 2.59 16.52
CA LYS A 43 9.83 3.50 16.47
C LYS A 43 11.08 2.84 17.06
N ARG A 44 10.98 2.26 18.26
CA ARG A 44 12.10 1.56 18.91
C ARG A 44 12.62 0.40 18.06
N LEU A 45 11.74 -0.42 17.49
CA LEU A 45 12.14 -1.53 16.63
C LEU A 45 12.87 -1.06 15.38
N LEU A 46 12.41 0.03 14.75
CA LEU A 46 13.06 0.60 13.58
C LEU A 46 14.47 1.11 13.91
N PHE A 47 14.65 1.81 15.03
CA PHE A 47 15.97 2.28 15.45
C PHE A 47 16.91 1.13 15.83
N LEU A 48 16.41 0.12 16.56
CA LEU A 48 17.21 -1.07 16.88
C LEU A 48 17.64 -1.83 15.62
N GLY A 49 16.74 -1.97 14.63
CA GLY A 49 17.08 -2.62 13.36
C GLY A 49 18.11 -1.83 12.56
N ALA A 50 18.00 -0.51 12.53
CA ALA A 50 18.98 0.36 11.87
C ALA A 50 20.35 0.29 12.55
N GLN A 51 20.38 0.27 13.90
CA GLN A 51 21.60 0.14 14.67
C GLN A 51 22.26 -1.23 14.44
N ALA A 52 21.51 -2.33 14.52
CA ALA A 52 22.04 -3.67 14.26
C ALA A 52 22.67 -3.77 12.87
N TYR A 53 22.06 -3.14 11.85
CA TYR A 53 22.65 -3.06 10.52
C TYR A 53 24.00 -2.30 10.48
N LEU A 54 24.11 -1.17 11.20
CA LEU A 54 25.34 -0.40 11.28
C LEU A 54 26.44 -1.12 12.07
N ASP A 55 26.07 -1.80 13.15
CA ASP A 55 27.01 -2.57 13.98
C ASP A 55 27.63 -3.72 13.17
N HIS A 56 26.87 -4.38 12.29
CA HIS A 56 27.39 -5.37 11.36
C HIS A 56 28.34 -4.79 10.29
N VAL A 57 28.16 -3.52 9.89
CA VAL A 57 29.04 -2.85 8.92
C VAL A 57 30.38 -2.44 9.57
N TRP A 58 30.41 -2.24 10.90
CA TRP A 58 31.61 -1.80 11.63
C TRP A 58 32.40 -2.94 12.29
N ASP A 59 31.84 -4.15 12.38
CA ASP A 59 32.53 -5.37 12.90
C ASP A 59 33.29 -6.16 11.81
N GLU A 60 33.23 -5.74 10.55
CA GLU A 60 34.06 -6.30 9.47
C GLU A 60 35.41 -5.57 9.34
N GLY A 61 36.19 -5.64 10.41
CA GLY A 61 37.65 -5.67 10.31
C GLY A 61 38.12 -7.11 10.10
N CYS A 62 38.38 -7.50 8.85
CA CYS A 62 39.20 -8.66 8.44
C CYS A 62 39.13 -9.95 9.29
N ALA A 63 38.21 -10.87 8.97
CA ALA A 63 38.44 -12.29 9.24
C ALA A 63 37.77 -13.17 8.18
N VAL A 64 38.56 -13.55 7.17
CA VAL A 64 38.24 -14.63 6.24
C VAL A 64 38.13 -15.92 7.04
N VAL A 65 36.91 -16.46 7.19
CA VAL A 65 36.70 -17.86 7.60
C VAL A 65 36.12 -18.61 6.42
N HIS A 66 36.92 -19.56 5.90
CA HIS A 66 36.63 -20.40 4.75
C HIS A 66 35.45 -21.36 4.97
N LEU A 67 34.46 -21.35 4.07
CA LEU A 67 33.66 -22.52 3.66
C LEU A 67 33.05 -22.27 2.25
N PRO A 68 32.70 -23.34 1.50
CA PRO A 68 33.20 -23.64 0.16
C PRO A 68 32.59 -22.78 -0.96
N GLU A 69 33.36 -22.68 -2.05
CA GLU A 69 33.15 -21.79 -3.20
C GLU A 69 31.71 -21.75 -3.75
N SER A 70 31.17 -20.54 -3.79
CA SER A 70 30.05 -20.13 -4.65
C SER A 70 30.59 -19.14 -5.70
N PRO A 71 30.07 -19.11 -6.94
CA PRO A 71 30.75 -18.49 -8.09
C PRO A 71 31.01 -17.00 -7.83
N LYS A 72 32.25 -16.57 -8.07
CA LYS A 72 32.73 -15.19 -7.91
C LYS A 72 31.70 -14.14 -8.40
N PRO A 73 31.20 -13.26 -7.52
CA PRO A 73 30.66 -11.98 -7.95
C PRO A 73 31.84 -11.09 -8.37
N GLY A 74 31.76 -10.52 -9.57
CA GLY A 74 32.70 -9.51 -10.05
C GLY A 74 32.70 -8.23 -9.19
N PRO A 75 33.57 -7.26 -9.51
CA PRO A 75 33.92 -6.15 -8.63
C PRO A 75 32.70 -5.35 -8.17
N THR A 76 32.65 -5.19 -6.86
CA THR A 76 31.63 -4.56 -6.01
C THR A 76 31.17 -3.20 -6.54
N GLY A 77 29.95 -3.17 -7.07
CA GLY A 77 29.11 -1.97 -7.02
C GLY A 77 28.19 -2.07 -5.82
N ALA A 78 27.98 -0.94 -5.12
CA ALA A 78 26.98 -0.81 -4.05
C ALA A 78 25.65 -1.49 -4.43
N PRO A 79 24.84 -2.00 -3.47
CA PRO A 79 23.56 -2.61 -3.76
C PRO A 79 22.76 -1.67 -4.65
N ARG A 80 22.66 -2.00 -5.94
CA ARG A 80 21.92 -1.16 -6.88
C ARG A 80 20.49 -1.25 -6.42
N ALA A 81 19.98 -0.13 -5.88
CA ALA A 81 18.57 0.03 -5.60
C ALA A 81 17.81 -0.46 -6.84
N ALA A 82 17.00 -1.50 -6.66
CA ALA A 82 16.21 -2.04 -7.74
C ALA A 82 15.36 -0.89 -8.31
N ARG A 83 15.24 -0.82 -9.63
CA ARG A 83 14.57 0.27 -10.33
C ARG A 83 13.21 0.58 -9.67
N GLY A 84 13.10 1.74 -9.02
CA GLY A 84 11.89 2.17 -8.30
C GLY A 84 11.97 2.16 -6.77
N GLN A 85 13.04 1.66 -6.15
CA GLN A 85 13.25 1.78 -4.71
C GLN A 85 13.63 3.21 -4.31
N MET A 86 12.99 3.72 -3.25
CA MET A 86 13.31 5.02 -2.64
C MET A 86 14.35 4.81 -1.53
N LEU A 87 15.30 5.74 -1.43
CA LEU A 87 16.32 5.77 -0.38
C LEU A 87 15.90 6.77 0.70
N ILE A 88 16.30 6.55 1.95
CA ILE A 88 16.08 7.53 3.02
C ILE A 88 17.25 8.52 2.98
N GLY A 89 16.94 9.79 2.76
CA GLY A 89 17.89 10.89 2.80
C GLY A 89 18.34 11.22 4.22
N PRO A 90 19.46 11.95 4.37
CA PRO A 90 20.01 12.31 5.67
C PRO A 90 19.08 13.22 6.50
N ASP A 91 18.08 13.83 5.86
CA ASP A 91 17.01 14.63 6.47
C ASP A 91 15.76 13.80 6.79
N GLY A 92 15.80 12.47 6.62
CA GLY A 92 14.69 11.56 6.83
C GLY A 92 13.65 11.55 5.70
N ARG A 93 13.88 12.28 4.61
CA ARG A 93 12.97 12.30 3.45
C ARG A 93 13.30 11.20 2.46
N LEU A 94 12.29 10.67 1.78
CA LEU A 94 12.50 9.66 0.75
C LEU A 94 13.01 10.30 -0.54
N ILE A 95 14.22 9.93 -0.97
CA ILE A 95 14.86 10.39 -2.22
C ILE A 95 14.86 9.26 -3.25
N ARG A 96 14.68 9.59 -4.52
CA ARG A 96 14.75 8.60 -5.60
C ARG A 96 16.21 8.22 -5.80
N GLY A 97 16.56 6.93 -5.67
CA GLY A 97 17.91 6.47 -5.94
C GLY A 97 18.31 6.80 -7.37
N LEU A 98 19.39 7.58 -7.54
CA LEU A 98 19.90 8.01 -8.85
C LEU A 98 20.62 6.83 -9.55
N GLY A 99 19.88 5.75 -9.79
CA GLY A 99 20.34 4.61 -10.55
C GLY A 99 20.30 4.92 -12.04
N GLN A 100 21.42 5.40 -12.57
CA GLN A 100 21.76 5.50 -13.99
C GLN A 100 20.83 6.38 -14.86
N ALA A 101 21.17 7.66 -14.95
CA ALA A 101 21.10 8.37 -16.22
C ALA A 101 22.20 7.79 -17.12
N SER A 102 21.89 6.68 -17.81
CA SER A 102 22.65 6.29 -18.99
C SER A 102 22.23 7.23 -20.12
N GLU A 103 23.21 7.76 -20.83
CA GLU A 103 23.03 8.63 -21.98
C GLU A 103 21.94 8.12 -22.93
N ALA A 104 20.89 8.90 -23.06
CA ALA A 104 20.02 8.91 -24.22
C ALA A 104 19.74 10.37 -24.52
N ASP A 105 20.30 10.81 -25.63
CA ASP A 105 20.08 12.10 -26.29
C ASP A 105 18.58 12.30 -26.63
N PRO A 106 18.13 13.49 -27.05
CA PRO A 106 17.08 14.24 -26.38
C PRO A 106 15.81 14.18 -27.22
N SER A 107 14.87 13.32 -26.83
CA SER A 107 13.47 13.60 -27.04
C SER A 107 12.81 13.55 -25.67
N GLY A 108 12.89 14.69 -24.99
CA GLY A 108 12.39 14.90 -23.63
C GLY A 108 10.89 14.72 -23.54
N VAL A 109 10.44 13.47 -23.53
CA VAL A 109 9.14 13.11 -23.00
C VAL A 109 9.40 12.62 -21.59
N ALA A 110 9.12 13.48 -20.61
CA ALA A 110 9.14 13.08 -19.22
C ALA A 110 8.32 11.79 -19.09
N SER A 111 8.98 10.68 -18.69
CA SER A 111 8.33 9.38 -18.54
C SER A 111 7.11 9.55 -17.61
N ILE A 112 5.91 9.46 -18.18
CA ILE A 112 4.68 9.59 -17.41
C ILE A 112 4.48 8.31 -16.62
N ALA A 113 4.07 8.40 -15.35
CA ALA A 113 3.76 7.24 -14.54
C ALA A 113 2.33 6.75 -14.82
N CYS A 114 2.14 5.44 -14.91
CA CYS A 114 0.82 4.83 -14.98
C CYS A 114 0.02 5.16 -13.71
N SER A 115 -1.20 5.66 -13.87
CA SER A 115 -2.08 6.02 -12.74
C SER A 115 -2.49 4.85 -11.85
N SER A 116 -2.55 3.63 -12.39
CA SER A 116 -2.89 2.43 -11.62
C SER A 116 -1.69 1.75 -10.95
N CYS A 117 -0.61 1.48 -11.68
CA CYS A 117 0.53 0.70 -11.16
C CYS A 117 1.80 1.51 -10.88
N VAL A 118 1.77 2.84 -11.08
CA VAL A 118 2.89 3.80 -10.89
C VAL A 118 4.17 3.52 -11.66
N ARG A 119 4.19 2.48 -12.52
CA ARG A 119 5.32 2.18 -13.41
C ARG A 119 5.43 3.27 -14.48
N ALA A 120 6.66 3.62 -14.82
CA ALA A 120 6.98 4.43 -15.99
C ALA A 120 6.34 3.84 -17.25
N VAL A 121 5.68 4.67 -18.06
CA VAL A 121 5.07 4.28 -19.32
C VAL A 121 5.38 5.28 -20.43
N ASP A 122 5.49 4.76 -21.65
CA ASP A 122 5.70 5.57 -22.85
C ASP A 122 4.39 6.23 -23.36
N GLY A 123 3.45 6.53 -22.45
CA GLY A 123 2.33 7.45 -22.67
C GLY A 123 1.27 7.08 -23.73
N LYS A 124 1.05 5.81 -24.08
CA LYS A 124 0.15 5.45 -25.19
C LYS A 124 -1.36 5.43 -24.89
N ALA A 125 -1.77 5.22 -23.64
CA ALA A 125 -3.18 5.10 -23.28
C ALA A 125 -3.55 6.04 -22.14
N VAL A 126 -4.71 6.68 -22.24
CA VAL A 126 -5.19 7.68 -21.28
C VAL A 126 -6.61 7.31 -20.85
N CYS A 127 -6.90 7.45 -19.56
CA CYS A 127 -8.25 7.26 -19.04
C CYS A 127 -9.20 8.35 -19.59
N GLY A 128 -10.31 7.97 -20.20
CA GLY A 128 -11.30 8.93 -20.75
C GLY A 128 -12.06 9.74 -19.71
N GLN A 129 -11.87 9.46 -18.41
CA GLN A 129 -12.55 10.16 -17.30
C GLN A 129 -11.62 11.09 -16.52
N CYS A 130 -10.45 10.59 -16.11
CA CYS A 130 -9.49 11.38 -15.31
C CYS A 130 -8.26 11.83 -16.09
N GLU A 131 -8.18 11.50 -17.38
CA GLU A 131 -7.12 11.92 -18.31
C GLU A 131 -5.69 11.51 -17.89
N ARG A 132 -5.57 10.58 -16.94
CA ARG A 132 -4.26 10.07 -16.50
C ARG A 132 -3.78 8.93 -17.39
N ALA A 133 -2.46 8.85 -17.59
CA ALA A 133 -1.82 7.81 -18.38
C ALA A 133 -1.96 6.41 -17.75
N LEU A 134 -1.94 5.38 -18.60
CA LEU A 134 -2.04 3.97 -18.24
C LEU A 134 -1.01 3.13 -19.02
N CYS A 135 -0.49 2.09 -18.36
CA CYS A 135 0.28 1.05 -19.03
C CYS A 135 -0.69 0.06 -19.71
N GLY A 136 -0.22 -0.69 -20.71
CA GLY A 136 -1.05 -1.67 -21.41
C GLY A 136 -1.72 -2.71 -20.49
N GLN A 137 -1.09 -3.05 -19.36
CA GLN A 137 -1.67 -3.98 -18.37
C GLN A 137 -2.76 -3.35 -17.48
N CYS A 138 -2.79 -2.02 -17.39
CA CYS A 138 -3.75 -1.29 -16.56
C CYS A 138 -4.86 -0.64 -17.38
N VAL A 139 -4.81 -0.75 -18.71
CA VAL A 139 -5.91 -0.34 -19.59
C VAL A 139 -7.07 -1.30 -19.38
N ARG A 140 -8.24 -0.74 -19.05
CA ARG A 140 -9.52 -1.44 -19.10
C ARG A 140 -10.41 -0.74 -20.10
N THR A 141 -11.29 -1.48 -20.76
CA THR A 141 -12.23 -0.93 -21.73
C THR A 141 -13.62 -0.97 -21.14
N CYS A 142 -14.31 0.16 -21.14
CA CYS A 142 -15.70 0.23 -20.76
C CYS A 142 -16.55 -0.61 -21.73
N TRP A 143 -17.35 -1.53 -21.22
CA TRP A 143 -18.26 -2.36 -21.99
C TRP A 143 -19.34 -1.51 -22.69
N GLY A 144 -19.86 -0.49 -22.01
CA GLY A 144 -20.94 0.35 -22.55
C GLY A 144 -20.51 1.33 -23.64
N CYS A 145 -19.39 2.03 -23.46
CA CYS A 145 -18.96 3.11 -24.37
C CYS A 145 -17.60 2.90 -25.03
N GLY A 146 -16.92 1.78 -24.78
CA GLY A 146 -15.61 1.48 -25.37
C GLY A 146 -14.46 2.36 -24.90
N SER A 147 -14.71 3.36 -24.04
CA SER A 147 -13.66 4.25 -23.53
C SER A 147 -12.67 3.51 -22.63
N VAL A 148 -11.41 3.94 -22.65
CA VAL A 148 -10.39 3.45 -21.73
C VAL A 148 -10.68 4.00 -20.33
N ALA A 149 -10.71 3.11 -19.34
CA ALA A 149 -10.87 3.44 -17.93
C ALA A 149 -9.67 2.93 -17.12
N CYS A 150 -9.19 3.74 -16.18
CA CYS A 150 -8.24 3.29 -15.17
C CYS A 150 -8.97 2.47 -14.09
N THR A 151 -8.21 1.76 -13.24
CA THR A 151 -8.77 1.00 -12.12
C THR A 151 -9.58 1.82 -11.11
N LEU A 152 -9.40 3.14 -11.08
CA LEU A 152 -10.15 4.04 -10.20
C LEU A 152 -11.42 4.60 -10.84
N CYS A 153 -11.45 4.70 -12.18
CA CYS A 153 -12.58 5.24 -12.93
C CYS A 153 -13.44 4.14 -13.58
N GLY A 154 -13.01 2.89 -13.49
CA GLY A 154 -13.74 1.72 -13.95
C GLY A 154 -14.28 0.92 -12.77
N LEU A 155 -15.58 0.63 -12.80
CA LEU A 155 -16.24 -0.32 -11.92
C LEU A 155 -16.23 -1.70 -12.58
N VAL A 156 -15.87 -2.74 -11.84
CA VAL A 156 -16.01 -4.12 -12.30
C VAL A 156 -17.37 -4.62 -11.85
N ASP A 157 -18.22 -4.97 -12.81
CA ASP A 157 -19.48 -5.67 -12.56
C ASP A 157 -19.24 -7.19 -12.65
N CYS A 158 -19.59 -7.88 -11.57
CA CYS A 158 -19.49 -9.33 -11.40
C CYS A 158 -20.89 -10.00 -11.35
N SER A 159 -21.96 -9.27 -11.71
CA SER A 159 -23.33 -9.78 -11.65
C SER A 159 -23.62 -10.90 -12.67
N ASP A 160 -22.92 -10.88 -13.80
CA ASP A 160 -23.04 -11.84 -14.91
C ASP A 160 -21.99 -12.95 -14.85
N MET A 161 -22.15 -13.96 -15.71
CA MET A 161 -21.19 -15.06 -15.90
C MET A 161 -19.77 -14.60 -16.35
N TYR A 162 -19.62 -13.33 -16.75
CA TYR A 162 -18.36 -12.73 -17.18
C TYR A 162 -18.15 -11.38 -16.48
N GLU A 163 -16.93 -11.10 -16.03
CA GLU A 163 -16.54 -9.80 -15.48
C GLU A 163 -16.62 -8.73 -16.58
N LYS A 164 -17.43 -7.69 -16.36
CA LYS A 164 -17.52 -6.52 -17.24
C LYS A 164 -16.94 -5.30 -16.54
N VAL A 165 -16.35 -4.38 -17.30
CA VAL A 165 -15.86 -3.11 -16.77
C VAL A 165 -16.73 -1.99 -17.31
N LEU A 166 -17.20 -1.11 -16.43
CA LEU A 166 -17.98 0.07 -16.81
C LEU A 166 -17.25 1.32 -16.33
N CYS A 167 -17.20 2.36 -17.16
CA CYS A 167 -16.78 3.67 -16.65
C CYS A 167 -17.84 4.20 -15.68
N THR A 168 -17.44 5.12 -14.80
CA THR A 168 -18.34 5.78 -13.85
C THR A 168 -19.60 6.34 -14.50
N SER A 169 -19.51 6.89 -15.72
CA SER A 169 -20.68 7.39 -16.46
C SER A 169 -21.62 6.26 -16.89
N CYS A 170 -21.11 5.17 -17.48
CA CYS A 170 -21.94 4.05 -17.92
C CYS A 170 -22.56 3.29 -16.75
N ALA A 171 -21.84 3.16 -15.64
CA ALA A 171 -22.34 2.51 -14.43
C ALA A 171 -23.58 3.22 -13.85
N MET A 172 -23.72 4.52 -14.06
CA MET A 172 -24.90 5.28 -13.61
C MET A 172 -26.18 4.98 -14.40
N PHE A 173 -26.08 4.34 -15.57
CA PHE A 173 -27.21 4.03 -16.45
C PHE A 173 -27.62 2.55 -16.41
N GLU A 174 -26.90 1.71 -15.67
CA GLU A 174 -27.21 0.27 -15.51
C GLU A 174 -28.03 -0.05 -14.24
N THR A 175 -28.83 0.91 -13.74
CA THR A 175 -29.77 0.67 -12.64
C THR A 175 -31.00 -0.13 -13.06
#